data_AF-A0A7V9IS06-F1
#
_entry.id   AF-A0A7V9IS06-F1
#
_cell.length_a   1.000
_cell.length_b   1.000
_cell.length_c   1.000
_cell.angle_alpha   90.00
_cell.angle_beta   90.00
_cell.angle_gamma   90.00
#
_symmetry.space_group_name_H-M   'P 1'
#
loop_
_entity.id
_entity.type
_entity.pdbx_description
1 polymer ?
#
loop_
_entity_poly.entity_id
_entity_poly.type
_entity_poly.pdbx_seq_one_letter_code
_entity_poly.pdbx_strand_id
1 'polypeptide(L)'
;MLAEGHLLIEDVPGVGKTKLAKALARSIDSSVRRIQFTPDLLPSDVTGVSVYNQETHDFEFKPGAVFANLVVGDEINRASPKTQSALLECMEEQQVTVDGTTYRLETPFMVLATQNPIEMEGTYPLPEAQRDRFTARVSMGYPDVYAEVAMLSGHAGSDPLDDLKPVSSAREVRALIHAVHAVHVSDAVRKYLVDVINATRRSPELRLGGSPRASLQLLRTAKAQAALAGRSYVLPDDIQQLAGSVLPHRVIMTPEAQIARRTAEQVIADVIRTVPVPRGTDD
;
A
#
# COMPACT_ATOMS: atom_id res chain seq x y z
N MET A 1 -6.57 -2.44 2.44
CA MET A 1 -8.00 -2.13 2.22
C MET A 1 -8.70 -1.66 3.49
N LEU A 2 -8.79 -2.46 4.56
CA LEU A 2 -9.51 -2.06 5.79
C LEU A 2 -8.89 -0.86 6.54
N ALA A 3 -7.58 -0.68 6.43
CA ALA A 3 -6.87 0.50 6.94
C ALA A 3 -6.91 1.71 5.98
N GLU A 4 -7.68 1.61 4.89
CA GLU A 4 -7.73 2.58 3.79
C GLU A 4 -6.35 2.92 3.19
N GLY A 5 -5.44 1.95 3.28
CA GLY A 5 -4.06 2.08 2.83
C GLY A 5 -3.78 1.44 1.47
N HIS A 6 -2.71 1.90 0.84
CA HIS A 6 -2.20 1.41 -0.44
C HIS A 6 -0.96 0.55 -0.25
N LEU A 7 -0.74 -0.41 -1.15
CA LEU A 7 0.34 -1.40 -1.05
C LEU A 7 1.33 -1.23 -2.19
N LEU A 8 2.62 -1.17 -1.84
CA LEU A 8 3.73 -1.25 -2.78
C LEU A 8 4.40 -2.63 -2.67
N ILE A 9 4.50 -3.33 -3.79
CA ILE A 9 5.12 -4.66 -3.86
C ILE A 9 6.44 -4.55 -4.64
N GLU A 10 7.54 -4.68 -3.91
CA GLU A 10 8.89 -4.68 -4.47
C GLU A 10 9.40 -6.12 -4.55
N ASP A 11 9.68 -6.59 -5.77
CA ASP A 11 10.23 -7.95 -5.94
C ASP A 11 10.74 -8.17 -7.36
N VAL A 12 11.40 -9.31 -7.53
CA VAL A 12 11.86 -9.81 -8.82
C VAL A 12 10.69 -10.34 -9.69
N PRO A 13 10.84 -10.39 -11.02
CA PRO A 13 9.84 -10.97 -11.92
C PRO A 13 9.54 -12.44 -11.59
N GLY A 14 8.30 -12.87 -11.83
CA GLY A 14 7.92 -14.30 -11.79
C GLY A 14 7.39 -14.82 -10.44
N VAL A 15 7.41 -14.04 -9.36
CA VAL A 15 6.98 -14.48 -8.01
C VAL A 15 5.46 -14.41 -7.75
N GLY A 16 4.62 -14.39 -8.80
CA GLY A 16 3.17 -14.47 -8.65
C GLY A 16 2.44 -13.21 -8.15
N LYS A 17 3.08 -12.03 -8.15
CA LYS A 17 2.46 -10.75 -7.72
C LYS A 17 1.12 -10.46 -8.39
N THR A 18 1.07 -10.65 -9.70
CA THR A 18 -0.13 -10.44 -10.50
C THR A 18 -1.22 -11.44 -10.14
N LYS A 19 -0.86 -12.69 -9.75
CA LYS A 19 -1.82 -13.67 -9.25
C LYS A 19 -2.38 -13.26 -7.88
N LEU A 20 -1.54 -12.76 -6.96
CA LEU A 20 -2.02 -12.23 -5.66
C LEU A 20 -3.01 -11.07 -5.85
N ALA A 21 -2.67 -10.10 -6.70
CA ALA A 21 -3.53 -8.95 -6.96
C ALA A 21 -4.86 -9.38 -7.59
N LYS A 22 -4.85 -10.32 -8.54
CA LYS A 22 -6.05 -10.91 -9.15
C LYS A 22 -6.87 -11.74 -8.15
N ALA A 23 -6.24 -12.50 -7.27
CA ALA A 23 -6.92 -13.28 -6.25
C ALA A 23 -7.66 -12.36 -5.27
N LEU A 24 -6.99 -11.30 -4.80
CA LEU A 24 -7.61 -10.29 -3.95
C LEU A 24 -8.80 -9.60 -4.66
N ALA A 25 -8.60 -9.24 -5.93
CA ALA A 25 -9.62 -8.65 -6.78
C ALA A 25 -10.87 -9.54 -6.93
N ARG A 26 -10.70 -10.86 -7.14
CA ARG A 26 -11.81 -11.81 -7.28
C ARG A 26 -12.44 -12.21 -5.94
N SER A 27 -11.73 -12.06 -4.83
CA SER A 27 -12.23 -12.39 -3.49
C SER A 27 -13.21 -11.34 -2.95
N ILE A 28 -13.24 -10.14 -3.53
CA ILE A 28 -14.13 -9.05 -3.13
C ILE A 28 -14.97 -8.65 -4.34
N ASP A 29 -16.29 -8.79 -4.24
CA ASP A 29 -17.25 -8.33 -5.24
C ASP A 29 -17.22 -6.79 -5.30
N SER A 30 -16.37 -6.28 -6.17
CA SER A 30 -15.99 -4.88 -6.29
C SER A 30 -15.42 -4.59 -7.68
N SER A 31 -15.41 -3.32 -8.06
CA SER A 31 -14.83 -2.90 -9.34
C SER A 31 -13.30 -2.98 -9.29
N VAL A 32 -12.71 -3.54 -10.35
CA VAL A 32 -11.26 -3.75 -10.44
C VAL A 32 -10.77 -3.21 -11.76
N ARG A 33 -9.68 -2.44 -11.73
CA ARG A 33 -8.97 -1.98 -12.93
C ARG A 33 -7.51 -2.36 -12.84
N ARG A 34 -6.95 -2.81 -13.96
CA ARG A 34 -5.53 -3.09 -14.09
C ARG A 34 -4.89 -2.04 -14.99
N ILE A 35 -3.76 -1.49 -14.56
CA ILE A 35 -2.93 -0.56 -15.30
C ILE A 35 -1.57 -1.22 -15.47
N GLN A 36 -1.12 -1.38 -16.70
CA GLN A 36 0.28 -1.66 -16.98
C GLN A 36 0.96 -0.31 -17.16
N PHE A 37 1.91 0.02 -16.29
CA PHE A 37 2.66 1.27 -16.44
C PHE A 37 3.72 1.08 -17.53
N THR A 38 3.65 1.93 -18.55
CA THR A 38 4.56 1.96 -19.69
C THR A 38 5.03 3.40 -19.92
N PRO A 39 6.14 3.63 -20.64
CA PRO A 39 6.67 4.98 -20.87
C PRO A 39 5.70 5.92 -21.59
N ASP A 40 4.78 5.38 -22.38
CA ASP A 40 3.77 6.08 -23.17
C ASP A 40 2.44 6.30 -22.44
N LEU A 41 2.25 5.69 -21.27
CA LEU A 41 1.03 5.85 -20.48
C LEU A 41 0.83 7.31 -20.05
N LEU A 42 -0.32 7.90 -20.40
CA LEU A 42 -0.62 9.29 -20.12
C LEU A 42 -1.28 9.44 -18.74
N PRO A 43 -1.12 10.61 -18.07
CA PRO A 43 -1.88 10.92 -16.87
C PRO A 43 -3.40 10.77 -17.05
N SER A 44 -3.92 11.13 -18.22
CA SER A 44 -5.35 11.00 -18.56
C SER A 44 -5.85 9.57 -18.63
N ASP A 45 -4.99 8.58 -18.89
CA ASP A 45 -5.40 7.17 -18.85
C ASP A 45 -5.64 6.72 -17.40
N VAL A 46 -4.95 7.36 -16.46
CA VAL A 46 -5.08 7.14 -15.02
C VAL A 46 -6.28 7.92 -14.48
N THR A 47 -6.34 9.23 -14.71
CA THR A 47 -7.35 10.14 -14.12
C THR A 47 -8.64 10.26 -14.91
N GLY A 48 -8.63 9.95 -16.20
CA GLY A 48 -9.74 10.22 -17.11
C GLY A 48 -9.59 11.56 -17.84
N VAL A 49 -10.50 11.79 -18.78
CA VAL A 49 -10.50 12.93 -19.69
C VAL A 49 -11.93 13.33 -20.05
N SER A 50 -12.17 14.61 -20.30
CA SER A 50 -13.44 15.06 -20.90
C SER A 50 -13.36 14.99 -22.41
N VAL A 51 -14.29 14.27 -23.03
CA VAL A 51 -14.37 14.11 -24.48
C VAL A 51 -15.60 14.85 -24.98
N TYR A 52 -15.44 15.67 -26.02
CA TYR A 52 -16.56 16.34 -26.66
C TYR A 52 -17.44 15.32 -27.39
N ASN A 53 -18.69 15.20 -26.97
CA ASN A 53 -19.69 14.36 -27.60
C ASN A 53 -20.39 15.15 -28.71
N GLN A 54 -20.21 14.71 -29.96
CA GLN A 54 -20.75 15.40 -31.14
C GLN A 54 -22.28 15.35 -31.23
N GLU A 55 -22.92 14.34 -30.63
CA GLU A 55 -24.39 14.20 -30.66
C GLU A 55 -25.07 15.13 -29.66
N THR A 56 -24.51 15.22 -28.45
CA THR A 56 -25.08 16.07 -27.38
C THR A 56 -24.53 17.49 -27.39
N HIS A 57 -23.49 17.76 -28.20
CA HIS A 57 -22.72 19.01 -28.21
C HIS A 57 -22.17 19.40 -26.83
N ASP A 58 -21.88 18.42 -25.98
CA ASP A 58 -21.43 18.62 -24.60
C ASP A 58 -20.16 17.82 -24.29
N PHE A 59 -19.42 18.22 -23.26
CA PHE A 59 -18.25 17.49 -22.79
C PHE A 59 -18.66 16.38 -21.82
N GLU A 60 -18.39 15.13 -22.20
CA GLU A 60 -18.65 13.97 -21.37
C GLU A 60 -17.35 13.49 -20.71
N PHE A 61 -17.37 13.36 -19.39
CA PHE A 61 -16.24 12.79 -18.66
C PHE A 61 -16.14 11.28 -18.89
N LYS A 62 -14.99 10.83 -19.39
CA LYS A 62 -14.63 9.42 -19.49
C LYS A 62 -13.70 9.07 -18.31
N PRO A 63 -14.16 8.26 -17.34
CA PRO A 63 -13.38 7.95 -16.16
C PRO A 63 -12.14 7.13 -16.51
N GLY A 64 -11.01 7.52 -15.92
CA GLY A 64 -9.75 6.78 -16.03
C GLY A 64 -9.71 5.52 -15.18
N ALA A 65 -8.57 4.86 -15.19
CA ALA A 65 -8.40 3.59 -14.49
C ALA A 65 -8.49 3.67 -12.96
N VAL A 66 -8.34 4.85 -12.34
CA VAL A 66 -8.49 5.03 -10.88
C VAL A 66 -9.93 4.93 -10.39
N PHE A 67 -10.93 5.01 -11.28
CA PHE A 67 -12.33 4.86 -10.93
C PHE A 67 -12.71 3.37 -10.80
N ALA A 68 -12.14 2.74 -9.78
CA ALA A 68 -12.42 1.37 -9.36
C ALA A 68 -12.11 1.20 -7.87
N ASN A 69 -12.70 0.20 -7.21
CA ASN A 69 -12.42 -0.07 -5.80
C ASN A 69 -10.99 -0.62 -5.59
N LEU A 70 -10.50 -1.42 -6.52
CA LEU A 70 -9.14 -1.94 -6.52
C LEU A 70 -8.43 -1.64 -7.86
N VAL A 71 -7.32 -0.92 -7.76
CA VAL A 71 -6.46 -0.61 -8.90
C VAL A 71 -5.16 -1.40 -8.76
N VAL A 72 -4.90 -2.28 -9.71
CA VAL A 72 -3.66 -3.06 -9.80
C VAL A 72 -2.74 -2.37 -10.80
N GLY A 73 -1.67 -1.76 -10.30
CA GLY A 73 -0.67 -1.06 -11.10
C GLY A 73 0.60 -1.89 -11.25
N ASP A 74 0.84 -2.44 -12.43
CA ASP A 74 2.07 -3.21 -12.68
C ASP A 74 3.20 -2.31 -13.17
N GLU A 75 4.38 -2.45 -12.57
CA GLU A 75 5.63 -1.78 -12.97
C GLU A 75 5.55 -0.25 -12.93
N ILE A 76 5.05 0.32 -11.83
CA ILE A 76 4.84 1.77 -11.67
C ILE A 76 6.09 2.62 -11.99
N ASN A 77 7.28 2.05 -11.81
CA ASN A 77 8.55 2.67 -12.13
C ASN A 77 8.83 2.79 -13.65
N ARG A 78 8.03 2.23 -14.55
CA ARG A 78 8.21 2.36 -16.02
C ARG A 78 7.52 3.56 -16.63
N ALA A 79 6.58 4.18 -15.91
CA ALA A 79 5.87 5.35 -16.43
C ALA A 79 6.56 6.67 -16.07
N SER A 80 6.23 7.71 -16.83
CA SER A 80 6.76 9.05 -16.61
C SER A 80 6.45 9.55 -15.18
N PRO A 81 7.30 10.44 -14.60
CA PRO A 81 7.04 11.05 -13.31
C PRO A 81 5.68 11.79 -13.23
N LYS A 82 5.18 12.32 -14.35
CA LYS A 82 3.86 12.96 -14.43
C LYS A 82 2.73 11.95 -14.22
N THR A 83 2.80 10.80 -14.88
CA THR A 83 1.81 9.73 -14.78
C THR A 83 1.83 9.09 -13.38
N GLN A 84 3.03 8.88 -12.81
CA GLN A 84 3.19 8.46 -11.42
C GLN A 84 2.53 9.45 -10.45
N SER A 85 2.79 10.75 -10.63
CA SER A 85 2.21 11.80 -9.79
C SER A 85 0.69 11.84 -9.86
N ALA A 86 0.10 11.63 -11.05
CA ALA A 86 -1.35 11.58 -11.22
C ALA A 86 -1.99 10.44 -10.40
N LEU A 87 -1.42 9.23 -10.42
CA LEU A 87 -1.90 8.12 -9.58
C LEU A 87 -1.75 8.44 -8.08
N LEU A 88 -0.61 8.99 -7.69
CA LEU A 88 -0.27 9.28 -6.30
C LEU A 88 -1.11 10.42 -5.71
N GLU A 89 -1.54 11.38 -6.53
CA GLU A 89 -2.51 12.41 -6.15
C GLU A 89 -3.89 11.81 -5.90
N CYS A 90 -4.34 10.90 -6.78
CA CYS A 90 -5.60 10.16 -6.58
C CYS A 90 -5.59 9.36 -5.26
N MET A 91 -4.45 8.75 -4.92
CA MET A 91 -4.25 8.01 -3.67
C MET A 91 -4.36 8.91 -2.44
N GLU A 92 -3.80 10.12 -2.50
CA GLU A 92 -3.80 11.05 -1.36
C GLU A 92 -5.15 11.74 -1.17
N GLU A 93 -5.71 12.27 -2.26
CA GLU A 93 -6.88 13.14 -2.23
C GLU A 93 -8.21 12.37 -2.35
N GLN A 94 -8.16 11.09 -2.75
CA GLN A 94 -9.33 10.24 -3.00
C GLN A 94 -10.36 10.87 -3.97
N GLN A 95 -9.88 11.73 -4.86
CA GLN A 95 -10.67 12.42 -5.87
C GLN A 95 -9.78 12.76 -7.07
N VAL A 96 -10.43 13.07 -8.18
CA VAL A 96 -9.81 13.54 -9.42
C VAL A 96 -10.49 14.82 -9.86
N THR A 97 -9.73 15.83 -10.24
CA THR A 97 -10.28 17.06 -10.83
C THR A 97 -9.89 17.16 -12.29
N VAL A 98 -10.89 17.22 -13.17
CA VAL A 98 -10.71 17.39 -14.62
C VAL A 98 -11.63 18.52 -15.09
N ASP A 99 -11.07 19.48 -15.83
CA ASP A 99 -11.78 20.65 -16.37
C ASP A 99 -12.63 21.41 -15.33
N GLY A 100 -12.09 21.57 -14.12
CA GLY A 100 -12.73 22.28 -13.02
C GLY A 100 -13.84 21.50 -12.30
N THR A 101 -14.14 20.26 -12.73
CA THR A 101 -15.09 19.37 -12.06
C THR A 101 -14.34 18.31 -11.24
N THR A 102 -14.70 18.17 -9.96
CA THR A 102 -14.11 17.18 -9.06
C THR A 102 -15.00 15.95 -8.93
N TYR A 103 -14.41 14.79 -9.20
CA TYR A 103 -15.03 13.47 -9.11
C TYR A 103 -14.42 12.69 -7.96
N ARG A 104 -15.24 12.24 -7.00
CA ARG A 104 -14.76 11.43 -5.87
C ARG A 104 -14.58 9.97 -6.26
N LEU A 105 -13.53 9.36 -5.74
CA LEU A 105 -13.29 7.92 -5.89
C LEU A 105 -14.19 7.13 -4.94
N GLU A 106 -14.62 5.94 -5.37
CA GLU A 106 -15.54 5.14 -4.57
C GLU A 106 -14.81 4.41 -3.43
N THR A 107 -15.29 4.56 -2.20
CA THR A 107 -14.82 3.76 -1.05
C THR A 107 -15.44 2.36 -1.07
N PRO A 108 -14.67 1.27 -0.84
CA PRO A 108 -13.23 1.23 -0.61
C PRO A 108 -12.43 1.52 -1.88
N PHE A 109 -11.34 2.28 -1.75
CA PHE A 109 -10.38 2.56 -2.83
C PHE A 109 -8.98 2.11 -2.40
N MET A 110 -8.38 1.19 -3.15
CA MET A 110 -7.03 0.69 -2.88
C MET A 110 -6.22 0.56 -4.16
N VAL A 111 -5.03 1.15 -4.16
CA VAL A 111 -3.99 0.89 -5.16
C VAL A 111 -3.04 -0.18 -4.63
N LEU A 112 -2.81 -1.22 -5.45
CA LEU A 112 -1.76 -2.21 -5.29
C LEU A 112 -0.78 -2.01 -6.44
N ALA A 113 0.36 -1.40 -6.16
CA ALA A 113 1.38 -1.10 -7.15
C ALA A 113 2.54 -2.10 -7.04
N THR A 114 3.08 -2.55 -8.16
CA THR A 114 4.30 -3.35 -8.22
C THR A 114 5.43 -2.55 -8.85
N GLN A 115 6.65 -2.76 -8.38
CA GLN A 115 7.86 -2.27 -9.07
C GLN A 115 8.96 -3.32 -9.05
N ASN A 116 9.79 -3.32 -10.09
CA ASN A 116 10.96 -4.18 -10.19
C ASN A 116 12.23 -3.36 -9.92
N PRO A 117 12.97 -3.60 -8.82
CA PRO A 117 14.12 -2.79 -8.45
C PRO A 117 15.36 -3.03 -9.32
N ILE A 118 15.38 -4.07 -10.15
CA ILE A 118 16.58 -4.49 -10.93
C ILE A 118 16.59 -3.90 -12.36
N GLU A 119 15.47 -3.38 -12.85
CA GLU A 119 15.38 -2.82 -14.20
C GLU A 119 16.12 -1.47 -14.30
N MET A 120 17.28 -1.49 -14.97
CA MET A 120 18.18 -0.34 -15.06
C MET A 120 17.95 0.56 -16.28
N GLU A 121 17.20 0.11 -17.31
CA GLU A 121 16.93 0.91 -18.51
C GLU A 121 15.47 1.36 -18.59
N GLY A 122 15.27 2.66 -18.81
CA GLY A 122 13.94 3.23 -19.07
C GLY A 122 13.01 3.29 -17.86
N THR A 123 13.54 3.24 -16.63
CA THR A 123 12.76 3.33 -15.40
C THR A 123 12.97 4.65 -14.67
N TYR A 124 11.90 5.13 -14.02
CA TYR A 124 11.83 6.29 -13.16
C TYR A 124 11.52 5.79 -11.74
N PRO A 125 12.53 5.66 -10.85
CA PRO A 125 12.29 5.20 -9.49
C PRO A 125 11.42 6.20 -8.74
N LEU A 126 10.51 5.70 -7.90
CA LEU A 126 9.68 6.55 -7.04
C LEU A 126 10.56 7.28 -6.02
N PRO A 127 10.59 8.63 -6.01
CA PRO A 127 11.24 9.41 -4.95
C PRO A 127 10.71 9.03 -3.56
N GLU A 128 11.49 9.26 -2.49
CA GLU A 128 11.06 8.86 -1.14
C GLU A 128 9.74 9.52 -0.72
N ALA A 129 9.55 10.81 -1.07
CA ALA A 129 8.31 11.54 -0.84
C ALA A 129 7.09 10.92 -1.53
N GLN A 130 7.29 10.21 -2.65
CA GLN A 130 6.24 9.47 -3.35
C GLN A 130 5.98 8.11 -2.70
N ARG A 131 7.03 7.39 -2.31
CA ARG A 131 6.93 6.11 -1.59
C ARG A 131 6.19 6.27 -0.26
N ASP A 132 6.34 7.40 0.44
CA ASP A 132 5.66 7.68 1.71
C ASP A 132 4.12 7.72 1.61
N ARG A 133 3.56 7.80 0.39
CA ARG A 133 2.11 7.68 0.12
C ARG A 133 1.61 6.23 0.23
N PHE A 134 2.47 5.24 0.06
CA PHE A 134 2.11 3.84 0.27
C PHE A 134 2.15 3.48 1.76
N THR A 135 1.14 2.72 2.20
CA THR A 135 0.99 2.29 3.59
C THR A 135 2.01 1.28 4.00
N ALA A 136 2.10 0.20 3.23
CA ALA A 136 3.07 -0.84 3.46
C ALA A 136 3.89 -1.06 2.19
N ARG A 137 5.13 -1.47 2.39
CA ARG A 137 5.96 -2.08 1.39
C ARG A 137 6.16 -3.55 1.75
N VAL A 138 5.85 -4.44 0.82
CA VAL A 138 6.02 -5.88 1.01
C VAL A 138 6.90 -6.45 -0.11
N SER A 139 7.72 -7.43 0.25
CA SER A 139 8.44 -8.30 -0.67
C SER A 139 7.96 -9.73 -0.42
N MET A 140 7.66 -10.48 -1.49
CA MET A 140 7.24 -11.88 -1.40
C MET A 140 8.45 -12.82 -1.34
N GLY A 141 9.54 -12.45 -2.02
CA GLY A 141 10.67 -13.34 -2.26
C GLY A 141 10.29 -14.54 -3.14
N TYR A 142 11.24 -15.46 -3.31
CA TYR A 142 10.94 -16.74 -3.93
C TYR A 142 10.12 -17.62 -2.97
N PRO A 143 9.14 -18.40 -3.47
CA PRO A 143 8.46 -19.38 -2.65
C PRO A 143 9.48 -20.34 -2.04
N ASP A 144 9.20 -20.85 -0.83
CA ASP A 144 10.00 -21.93 -0.29
C ASP A 144 9.82 -23.22 -1.13
N VAL A 145 10.71 -24.18 -0.92
CA VAL A 145 10.73 -25.44 -1.69
C VAL A 145 9.38 -26.15 -1.66
N TYR A 146 8.66 -26.13 -0.52
CA TYR A 146 7.38 -26.82 -0.40
C TYR A 146 6.28 -26.09 -1.17
N ALA A 147 6.25 -24.76 -1.08
CA ALA A 147 5.33 -23.92 -1.84
C ALA A 147 5.59 -24.04 -3.35
N GLU A 148 6.86 -24.08 -3.77
CA GLU A 148 7.23 -24.24 -5.18
C GLU A 148 6.84 -25.64 -5.72
N VAL A 149 7.08 -26.70 -4.94
CA VAL A 149 6.63 -28.06 -5.29
C VAL A 149 5.09 -28.15 -5.36
N ALA A 150 4.38 -27.50 -4.43
CA ALA A 150 2.92 -27.44 -4.47
C ALA A 150 2.40 -26.69 -5.71
N MET A 151 3.08 -25.59 -6.10
CA MET A 151 2.78 -24.89 -7.35
C MET A 151 2.99 -25.81 -8.56
N LEU A 152 4.08 -26.55 -8.64
CA LEU A 152 4.34 -27.50 -9.74
C LEU A 152 3.26 -28.59 -9.84
N SER A 153 2.72 -29.03 -8.69
CA SER A 153 1.69 -30.07 -8.61
C SER A 153 0.29 -29.55 -8.98
N GLY A 154 0.00 -28.27 -8.75
CA GLY A 154 -1.31 -27.65 -8.94
C GLY A 154 -1.62 -27.18 -10.38
N HIS A 155 -0.62 -27.07 -11.27
CA HIS A 155 -0.81 -26.52 -12.63
C HIS A 155 -1.28 -27.54 -13.69
N ALA A 156 -1.73 -28.74 -13.29
CA ALA A 156 -2.06 -29.82 -14.24
C ALA A 156 -3.51 -29.80 -14.80
N GLY A 157 -4.38 -28.86 -14.42
CA GLY A 157 -5.82 -28.91 -14.79
C GLY A 157 -6.49 -27.57 -15.13
N SER A 158 -6.50 -26.59 -14.22
CA SER A 158 -7.17 -25.28 -14.37
C SER A 158 -6.45 -24.18 -13.58
N ASP A 159 -6.60 -22.90 -13.95
CA ASP A 159 -6.08 -21.78 -13.14
C ASP A 159 -6.95 -21.65 -11.88
N PRO A 160 -6.40 -21.78 -10.65
CA PRO A 160 -7.17 -21.65 -9.40
C PRO A 160 -7.94 -20.33 -9.27
N LEU A 161 -7.54 -19.31 -10.02
CA LEU A 161 -8.27 -18.04 -10.07
C LEU A 161 -9.67 -18.21 -10.66
N ASP A 162 -9.89 -19.12 -11.60
CA ASP A 162 -11.15 -19.29 -12.32
C ASP A 162 -12.29 -19.83 -11.46
N ASP A 163 -11.95 -20.62 -10.44
CA ASP A 163 -12.92 -21.15 -9.47
C ASP A 163 -13.11 -20.23 -8.25
N LEU A 164 -12.35 -19.13 -8.16
CA LEU A 164 -12.38 -18.23 -7.03
C LEU A 164 -13.66 -17.38 -7.04
N LYS A 165 -14.50 -17.59 -6.01
CA LYS A 165 -15.73 -16.82 -5.80
C LYS A 165 -15.51 -15.71 -4.79
N PRO A 166 -16.21 -14.56 -4.93
CA PRO A 166 -16.18 -13.51 -3.93
C PRO A 166 -16.63 -14.03 -2.56
N VAL A 167 -15.86 -13.70 -1.52
CA VAL A 167 -16.17 -14.00 -0.12
C VAL A 167 -16.66 -12.78 0.65
N SER A 168 -16.57 -11.59 0.04
CA SER A 168 -17.13 -10.35 0.55
C SER A 168 -17.54 -9.41 -0.58
N SER A 169 -18.25 -8.34 -0.26
CA SER A 169 -18.66 -7.27 -1.18
C SER A 169 -18.03 -5.92 -0.80
N ALA A 170 -17.96 -4.99 -1.77
CA ALA A 170 -17.52 -3.61 -1.51
C ALA A 170 -18.31 -2.94 -0.37
N ARG A 171 -19.61 -3.25 -0.26
CA ARG A 171 -20.49 -2.75 0.81
C ARG A 171 -20.08 -3.27 2.20
N GLU A 172 -19.78 -4.56 2.31
CA GLU A 172 -19.32 -5.16 3.57
C GLU A 172 -17.93 -4.65 3.96
N VAL A 173 -17.02 -4.53 3.00
CA VAL A 173 -15.70 -3.93 3.24
C VAL A 173 -15.83 -2.49 3.75
N ARG A 174 -16.76 -1.70 3.19
CA ARG A 174 -17.06 -0.35 3.69
C ARG A 174 -17.56 -0.37 5.14
N ALA A 175 -18.45 -1.29 5.48
CA ALA A 175 -18.91 -1.47 6.86
C ALA A 175 -17.76 -1.86 7.81
N LEU A 176 -16.84 -2.74 7.36
CA LEU A 176 -15.66 -3.14 8.12
C LEU A 176 -14.67 -1.98 8.31
N ILE A 177 -14.48 -1.11 7.31
CA ILE A 177 -13.67 0.12 7.44
C ILE A 177 -14.23 1.00 8.58
N HIS A 178 -15.55 1.20 8.62
CA HIS A 178 -16.19 1.95 9.70
C HIS A 178 -15.98 1.29 11.07
N ALA A 179 -16.06 -0.04 11.16
CA ALA A 179 -15.79 -0.78 12.39
C ALA A 179 -14.31 -0.63 12.84
N VAL A 180 -13.36 -0.70 11.91
CA VAL A 180 -11.93 -0.47 12.16
C VAL A 180 -11.67 0.94 12.69
N HIS A 181 -12.38 1.95 12.19
CA HIS A 181 -12.24 3.31 12.70
C HIS A 181 -12.63 3.44 14.18
N ALA A 182 -13.64 2.69 14.61
CA ALA A 182 -14.13 2.66 15.97
C ALA A 182 -13.22 1.91 16.97
N VAL A 183 -12.20 1.18 16.50
CA VAL A 183 -11.22 0.52 17.38
C VAL A 183 -10.54 1.54 18.29
N HIS A 184 -10.57 1.25 19.59
CA HIS A 184 -10.03 2.10 20.63
C HIS A 184 -8.49 2.12 20.62
N VAL A 185 -7.91 3.28 20.90
CA VAL A 185 -6.47 3.47 21.06
C VAL A 185 -6.26 4.36 22.26
N SER A 186 -5.69 3.78 23.32
CA SER A 186 -5.36 4.51 24.55
C SER A 186 -4.24 5.53 24.30
N ASP A 187 -4.18 6.55 25.15
CA ASP A 187 -3.13 7.57 25.05
C ASP A 187 -1.73 6.98 25.28
N ALA A 188 -1.61 5.92 26.09
CA ALA A 188 -0.37 5.19 26.27
C ALA A 188 0.13 4.58 24.96
N VAL A 189 -0.75 3.96 24.15
CA VAL A 189 -0.37 3.40 22.84
C VAL A 189 -0.06 4.50 21.82
N ARG A 190 -0.81 5.61 21.83
CA ARG A 190 -0.51 6.77 20.97
C ARG A 190 0.88 7.34 21.27
N LYS A 191 1.20 7.51 22.55
CA LYS A 191 2.50 7.99 23.01
C LYS A 191 3.61 7.02 22.61
N TYR A 192 3.42 5.71 22.86
CA TYR A 192 4.37 4.68 22.46
C TYR A 192 4.67 4.73 20.96
N LEU A 193 3.64 4.86 20.12
CA LEU A 193 3.80 4.98 18.67
C LEU A 193 4.62 6.23 18.29
N VAL A 194 4.34 7.37 18.90
CA VAL A 194 5.13 8.60 18.70
C VAL A 194 6.58 8.42 19.15
N ASP A 195 6.81 7.73 20.27
CA ASP A 195 8.15 7.43 20.77
C ASP A 195 8.94 6.53 19.81
N VAL A 196 8.29 5.51 19.22
CA VAL A 196 8.87 4.67 18.14
C VAL A 196 9.29 5.53 16.96
N ILE A 197 8.40 6.39 16.47
CA ILE A 197 8.71 7.27 15.33
C ILE A 197 9.84 8.24 15.67
N ASN A 198 9.84 8.85 16.86
CA ASN A 198 10.91 9.74 17.31
C ASN A 198 12.24 9.00 17.51
N ALA A 199 12.22 7.74 17.91
CA ALA A 199 13.42 6.92 17.99
C ALA A 199 14.03 6.67 16.60
N THR A 200 13.22 6.49 15.55
CA THR A 200 13.75 6.43 14.17
C THR A 200 14.45 7.73 13.75
N ARG A 201 13.93 8.90 14.15
CA ARG A 201 14.50 10.21 13.83
C ARG A 201 15.82 10.51 14.58
N ARG A 202 16.07 9.80 15.67
CA ARG A 202 17.27 9.95 16.51
C ARG A 202 18.29 8.83 16.27
N SER A 203 17.96 7.85 15.44
CA SER A 203 18.88 6.74 15.14
C SER A 203 20.08 7.25 14.35
N PRO A 204 21.32 6.97 14.78
CA PRO A 204 22.52 7.38 14.04
C PRO A 204 22.66 6.64 12.71
N GLU A 205 21.94 5.52 12.53
CA GLU A 205 21.96 4.75 11.28
C GLU A 205 21.02 5.33 10.20
N LEU A 206 20.17 6.32 10.57
CA LEU A 206 19.19 6.91 9.68
C LEU A 206 19.50 8.39 9.43
N ARG A 207 19.67 8.75 8.16
CA ARG A 207 19.74 10.13 7.68
C ARG A 207 18.37 10.82 7.73
N LEU A 208 17.29 10.05 7.54
CA LEU A 208 15.91 10.51 7.66
C LEU A 208 15.07 9.44 8.36
N GLY A 209 14.38 9.82 9.44
CA GLY A 209 13.43 8.96 10.16
C GLY A 209 11.99 9.09 9.66
N GLY A 210 11.07 8.39 10.32
CA GLY A 210 9.66 8.35 9.92
C GLY A 210 8.95 9.72 10.00
N SER A 211 8.12 10.02 9.00
CA SER A 211 7.29 11.23 8.92
C SER A 211 6.07 11.16 9.87
N PRO A 212 5.35 12.27 10.13
CA PRO A 212 4.03 12.22 10.78
C PRO A 212 3.00 11.38 10.02
N ARG A 213 3.18 11.22 8.70
CA ARG A 213 2.36 10.31 7.90
C ARG A 213 2.63 8.85 8.28
N ALA A 214 3.89 8.50 8.54
CA ALA A 214 4.26 7.18 9.05
C ALA A 214 3.51 6.82 10.34
N SER A 215 3.39 7.78 11.28
CA SER A 215 2.62 7.54 12.51
C SER A 215 1.14 7.28 12.25
N LEU A 216 0.52 8.08 11.37
CA LEU A 216 -0.90 7.93 11.04
C LEU A 216 -1.19 6.59 10.35
N GLN A 217 -0.34 6.21 9.39
CA GLN A 217 -0.52 4.99 8.62
C GLN A 217 -0.22 3.73 9.44
N LEU A 218 0.77 3.77 10.33
CA LEU A 218 1.03 2.68 11.28
C LEU A 218 -0.15 2.51 12.26
N LEU A 219 -0.72 3.61 12.77
CA LEU A 219 -1.89 3.56 13.65
C LEU A 219 -3.12 2.97 12.97
N ARG A 220 -3.43 3.42 11.73
CA ARG A 220 -4.55 2.88 10.95
C ARG A 220 -4.39 1.38 10.68
N THR A 221 -3.18 0.96 10.34
CA THR A 221 -2.88 -0.46 10.10
C THR A 221 -3.00 -1.27 11.39
N ALA A 222 -2.57 -0.74 12.53
CA ALA A 222 -2.69 -1.39 13.84
C ALA A 222 -4.15 -1.54 14.29
N LYS A 223 -5.01 -0.54 14.02
CA LYS A 223 -6.46 -0.67 14.23
C LYS A 223 -7.05 -1.80 13.40
N ALA A 224 -6.66 -1.90 12.12
CA ALA A 224 -7.12 -2.97 11.25
C ALA A 224 -6.64 -4.34 11.75
N GLN A 225 -5.38 -4.45 12.18
CA GLN A 225 -4.81 -5.68 12.76
C GLN A 225 -5.55 -6.10 14.03
N ALA A 226 -5.82 -5.16 14.94
CA ALA A 226 -6.58 -5.42 16.15
C ALA A 226 -7.99 -5.94 15.84
N ALA A 227 -8.70 -5.30 14.92
CA ALA A 227 -10.03 -5.73 14.49
C ALA A 227 -10.01 -7.13 13.85
N LEU A 228 -9.04 -7.42 12.99
CA LEU A 228 -8.85 -8.75 12.37
C LEU A 228 -8.51 -9.83 13.40
N ALA A 229 -7.86 -9.45 14.50
CA ALA A 229 -7.62 -10.31 15.65
C ALA A 229 -8.82 -10.41 16.61
N GLY A 230 -9.99 -9.85 16.25
CA GLY A 230 -11.21 -9.88 17.06
C GLY A 230 -11.18 -8.94 18.28
N ARG A 231 -10.23 -7.99 18.34
CA ARG A 231 -10.08 -7.03 19.44
C ARG A 231 -10.67 -5.67 19.09
N SER A 232 -11.28 -5.03 20.09
CA SER A 232 -11.81 -3.66 19.99
C SER A 232 -10.80 -2.58 20.38
N TYR A 233 -9.56 -2.94 20.69
CA TYR A 233 -8.49 -2.03 21.10
C TYR A 233 -7.12 -2.45 20.55
N VAL A 234 -6.26 -1.45 20.31
CA VAL A 234 -4.88 -1.65 19.84
C VAL A 234 -3.94 -1.91 21.01
N LEU A 235 -3.01 -2.86 20.82
CA LEU A 235 -1.90 -3.15 21.72
C LEU A 235 -0.57 -2.59 21.17
N PRO A 236 0.43 -2.30 22.03
CA PRO A 236 1.77 -1.96 21.56
C PRO A 236 2.36 -3.00 20.60
N ASP A 237 2.08 -4.28 20.82
CA ASP A 237 2.56 -5.38 19.99
C ASP A 237 2.06 -5.28 18.54
N ASP A 238 0.85 -4.73 18.30
CA ASP A 238 0.34 -4.48 16.94
C ASP A 238 1.23 -3.48 16.21
N ILE A 239 1.70 -2.44 16.91
CA ILE A 239 2.63 -1.43 16.38
C ILE A 239 3.95 -2.10 15.99
N GLN A 240 4.49 -2.94 16.89
CA GLN A 240 5.77 -3.62 16.68
C GLN A 240 5.74 -4.57 15.49
N GLN A 241 4.70 -5.40 15.39
CA GLN A 241 4.52 -6.37 14.31
C GLN A 241 4.43 -5.67 12.94
N LEU A 242 3.72 -4.55 12.87
CA LEU A 242 3.48 -3.85 11.61
C LEU A 242 4.60 -2.91 11.20
N ALA A 243 5.41 -2.42 12.14
CA ALA A 243 6.45 -1.44 11.87
C ALA A 243 7.46 -1.91 10.81
N GLY A 244 7.78 -3.21 10.77
CA GLY A 244 8.67 -3.79 9.75
C GLY A 244 8.12 -3.78 8.32
N SER A 245 6.82 -3.55 8.14
CA SER A 245 6.19 -3.44 6.81
C SER A 245 5.81 -2.00 6.43
N VAL A 246 5.61 -1.13 7.44
CA VAL A 246 5.10 0.24 7.25
C VAL A 246 6.22 1.29 7.24
N LEU A 247 7.31 1.07 7.99
CA LEU A 247 8.37 2.07 8.18
C LEU A 247 9.57 1.98 7.23
N PRO A 248 10.05 0.81 6.75
CA PRO A 248 11.34 0.74 6.05
C PRO A 248 11.44 1.61 4.80
N HIS A 249 10.35 1.77 4.04
CA HIS A 249 10.33 2.60 2.82
C HIS A 249 10.20 4.09 3.10
N ARG A 250 10.07 4.49 4.37
CA ARG A 250 9.92 5.88 4.83
C ARG A 250 11.15 6.42 5.55
N VAL A 251 12.20 5.61 5.64
CA VAL A 251 13.46 6.00 6.27
C VAL A 251 14.58 5.96 5.25
N ILE A 252 15.57 6.82 5.45
CA ILE A 252 16.76 6.89 4.61
C ILE A 252 17.95 6.50 5.47
N MET A 253 18.65 5.43 5.10
CA MET A 253 19.85 4.98 5.79
C MET A 253 21.02 5.92 5.52
N THR A 254 21.95 5.98 6.47
CA THR A 254 23.25 6.63 6.28
C THR A 254 24.15 5.79 5.36
N PRO A 255 25.12 6.41 4.66
CA PRO A 255 26.12 5.68 3.87
C PRO A 255 26.87 4.64 4.71
N GLU A 256 27.19 4.94 5.96
CA GLU A 256 27.90 4.06 6.88
C GLU A 256 27.08 2.79 7.17
N ALA A 257 25.78 2.93 7.43
CA ALA A 257 24.88 1.78 7.63
C ALA A 257 24.75 0.93 6.36
N GLN A 258 24.71 1.56 5.18
CA GLN A 258 24.70 0.87 3.89
C GLN A 258 25.99 0.06 3.66
N ILE A 259 27.16 0.64 3.96
CA ILE A 259 28.47 -0.04 3.86
C ILE A 259 28.53 -1.23 4.82
N ALA A 260 27.98 -1.08 6.03
CA ALA A 260 27.83 -2.16 7.01
C ALA A 260 26.79 -3.23 6.60
N ARG A 261 26.19 -3.12 5.40
CA ARG A 261 25.15 -4.02 4.86
C ARG A 261 23.94 -4.17 5.77
N ARG A 262 23.63 -3.13 6.55
CA ARG A 262 22.41 -3.05 7.35
C ARG A 262 21.23 -2.79 6.44
N THR A 263 20.07 -3.37 6.75
CA THR A 263 18.82 -3.08 6.05
C THR A 263 17.93 -2.15 6.88
N ALA A 264 17.02 -1.42 6.22
CA ALA A 264 16.09 -0.55 6.92
C ALA A 264 15.21 -1.34 7.90
N GLU A 265 14.81 -2.56 7.55
CA GLU A 265 14.06 -3.47 8.42
C GLU A 265 14.83 -3.81 9.70
N GLN A 266 16.14 -4.09 9.58
CA GLN A 266 16.99 -4.40 10.73
C GLN A 266 17.13 -3.18 11.65
N VAL A 267 17.38 -2.00 11.08
CA VAL A 267 17.50 -0.76 11.86
C VAL A 267 16.18 -0.45 12.57
N ILE A 268 15.03 -0.60 11.89
CA ILE A 268 13.71 -0.40 12.50
C ILE A 268 13.46 -1.41 13.62
N ALA A 269 13.79 -2.68 13.42
CA ALA A 269 13.65 -3.70 14.46
C ALA A 269 14.49 -3.39 15.70
N ASP A 270 15.73 -2.92 15.51
CA ASP A 270 16.60 -2.52 16.61
C ASP A 270 16.04 -1.28 17.33
N VAL A 271 15.58 -0.27 16.59
CA VAL A 271 14.92 0.93 17.15
C VAL A 271 13.74 0.54 18.04
N ILE A 272 12.85 -0.34 17.56
CA ILE A 272 11.67 -0.77 18.33
C ILE A 272 12.06 -1.41 19.66
N ARG A 273 13.11 -2.24 19.68
CA ARG A 273 13.59 -2.88 20.92
C ARG A 273 14.11 -1.88 21.95
N THR A 274 14.56 -0.69 21.53
CA THR A 274 15.04 0.35 22.45
C THR A 274 13.92 1.17 23.09
N VAL A 275 12.71 1.17 22.51
CA VAL A 275 11.60 1.98 23.01
C VAL A 275 10.83 1.22 24.08
N PRO A 276 10.74 1.74 25.33
CA PRO A 276 10.01 1.08 26.39
C PRO A 276 8.53 0.90 26.04
N VAL A 277 8.03 -0.32 26.16
CA VAL A 277 6.60 -0.61 26.04
C VAL A 277 5.87 -0.03 27.26
N PRO A 278 4.76 0.71 27.08
CA PRO A 278 3.98 1.22 28.20
C PRO A 278 3.51 0.04 29.05
N ARG A 279 3.86 0.07 30.34
CA ARG A 279 3.28 -0.85 31.32
C ARG A 279 1.87 -0.35 31.63
N GLY A 280 0.87 -1.23 31.56
CA GLY A 280 -0.47 -0.88 32.01
C GLY A 280 -0.37 -0.37 33.45
N THR A 281 -0.76 0.88 33.67
CA THR A 281 -1.07 1.35 35.02
C THR A 281 -2.42 0.74 35.37
N ASP A 282 -2.43 -0.13 36.39
CA ASP A 282 -3.65 -0.46 37.13
C ASP A 282 -4.18 0.86 37.72
N ASP A 283 -5.23 1.42 37.10
CA ASP A 283 -6.12 2.40 37.69
C ASP A 283 -7.57 2.02 37.29
#